data_AF-A0A919RJR6-F1
#
_entry.id   AF-A0A919RJR6-F1
#
_cell.length_a   1.000
_cell.length_b   1.000
_cell.length_c   1.000
_cell.angle_alpha   90.00
_cell.angle_beta   90.00
_cell.angle_gamma   90.00
#
_symmetry.space_group_name_H-M   'P 1'
#
loop_
_entity.id
_entity.type
_entity.pdbx_description
1 polymer ?
#
loop_
_entity_poly.entity_id
_entity_poly.type
_entity_poly.pdbx_seq_one_letter_code
_entity_poly.pdbx_strand_id
1 'polypeptide(L)'
;MEGPERVEVWPTEEGRWRWRYVGHVVLLSNMDYLSVEECEHSARTAYPDLPLKHLDGERPSQSGKPSRATRVFHRVYRLLRFGMLCYVLLQLLKRGLRSSRRI
;
A
#
# COMPACT_ATOMS: atom_id res chain seq x y z
N MET A 1 -11.52 -8.22 27.36
CA MET A 1 -12.35 -9.23 26.66
C MET A 1 -11.92 -9.22 25.22
N GLU A 2 -11.18 -10.24 24.79
CA GLU A 2 -10.87 -10.41 23.37
C GLU A 2 -12.17 -10.80 22.66
N GLY A 3 -12.63 -9.96 21.75
CA GLY A 3 -13.77 -10.29 20.89
C GLY A 3 -13.40 -11.38 19.89
N PRO A 4 -14.39 -11.99 19.20
CA PRO A 4 -14.11 -13.01 18.20
C PRO A 4 -13.18 -12.49 17.10
N GLU A 5 -12.34 -13.39 16.59
CA GLU A 5 -11.44 -13.11 15.47
C GLU A 5 -12.25 -12.64 14.26
N ARG A 6 -11.79 -11.56 13.62
CA ARG A 6 -12.49 -10.95 12.50
C ARG A 6 -11.55 -10.15 11.61
N VAL A 7 -12.03 -9.83 10.42
CA VAL A 7 -11.40 -8.85 9.54
C VAL A 7 -12.22 -7.58 9.55
N GLU A 8 -11.57 -6.44 9.71
CA GLU A 8 -12.20 -5.12 9.62
C GLU A 8 -11.72 -4.42 8.36
N VAL A 9 -12.65 -3.77 7.65
CA VAL A 9 -12.41 -3.00 6.42
C VAL A 9 -12.86 -1.55 6.66
N TRP A 10 -12.03 -0.57 6.28
CA TRP A 10 -12.36 0.85 6.45
C TRP A 10 -11.72 1.73 5.36
N PRO A 11 -12.31 2.91 5.06
CA PRO A 11 -11.71 3.90 4.19
C PRO A 11 -10.60 4.68 4.89
N THR A 12 -9.55 5.06 4.15
CA THR A 12 -8.48 5.95 4.58
C THR A 12 -8.81 7.41 4.26
N GLU A 13 -8.08 8.36 4.83
CA GLU A 13 -8.23 9.80 4.55
C GLU A 13 -7.95 10.17 3.08
N GLU A 14 -7.20 9.33 2.37
CA GLU A 14 -6.88 9.52 0.95
C GLU A 14 -7.97 8.94 0.02
N GLY A 15 -9.10 8.49 0.57
CA GLY A 15 -10.18 7.85 -0.19
C GLY A 15 -9.85 6.43 -0.67
N ARG A 16 -8.79 5.82 -0.12
CA ARG A 16 -8.40 4.43 -0.38
C ARG A 16 -9.02 3.50 0.66
N TRP A 17 -8.93 2.20 0.44
CA TRP A 17 -9.47 1.19 1.35
C TRP A 17 -8.38 0.37 2.00
N ARG A 18 -8.57 0.01 3.26
CA ARG A 18 -7.63 -0.84 4.01
C ARG A 18 -8.38 -1.85 4.85
N TRP A 19 -7.73 -2.99 5.10
CA TRP A 19 -8.24 -4.00 6.00
C TRP A 19 -7.21 -4.42 7.06
N ARG A 20 -7.68 -4.98 8.18
CA ARG A 20 -6.84 -5.60 9.22
C ARG A 20 -7.51 -6.85 9.76
N TYR A 21 -6.69 -7.81 10.16
CA TYR A 21 -7.09 -8.88 11.05
C TYR A 21 -7.11 -8.37 12.50
N VAL A 22 -8.14 -8.75 13.26
CA VAL A 22 -8.27 -8.49 14.70
C VAL A 22 -8.52 -9.81 15.41
N GLY A 23 -7.53 -10.27 16.16
CA GLY A 23 -7.61 -11.43 17.06
C GLY A 23 -6.67 -11.22 18.25
N HIS A 24 -5.91 -12.26 18.61
CA HIS A 24 -4.84 -12.16 19.62
C HIS A 24 -3.75 -11.13 19.24
N VAL A 25 -3.60 -10.87 17.95
CA VAL A 25 -2.77 -9.79 17.38
C VAL A 25 -3.59 -8.97 16.38
N VAL A 26 -3.11 -7.76 16.09
CA VAL A 26 -3.63 -6.92 15.02
C VAL A 26 -2.65 -6.90 13.86
N LEU A 27 -3.09 -7.36 12.68
CA LEU A 27 -2.27 -7.38 11.46
C LEU A 27 -2.92 -6.49 10.40
N LEU A 28 -2.19 -5.46 9.96
CA LEU A 28 -2.64 -4.56 8.90
C LEU A 28 -2.34 -5.13 7.52
N SER A 29 -3.21 -4.84 6.55
CA SER A 29 -2.92 -5.12 5.14
C SER A 29 -1.63 -4.39 4.70
N ASN A 30 -0.85 -5.06 3.85
CA ASN A 30 0.42 -4.55 3.36
C ASN A 30 0.27 -3.32 2.45
N MET A 31 -0.88 -3.18 1.79
CA MET A 31 -1.21 -2.09 0.88
C MET A 31 -2.62 -1.56 1.13
N ASP A 32 -2.91 -0.42 0.51
CA ASP A 32 -4.22 0.19 0.36
C ASP A 32 -4.79 -0.08 -1.04
N TYR A 33 -6.11 -0.11 -1.14
CA TYR A 33 -6.87 -0.48 -2.33
C TYR A 33 -7.66 0.71 -2.86
N LEU A 34 -7.97 0.71 -4.16
CA LEU A 34 -8.70 1.81 -4.78
C LEU A 34 -10.21 1.70 -4.54
N SER A 35 -10.71 0.47 -4.39
CA SER A 35 -12.13 0.21 -4.15
C SER A 35 -12.36 -0.69 -2.93
N VAL A 36 -13.58 -0.67 -2.41
CA VAL A 36 -13.99 -1.53 -1.29
C VAL A 36 -13.98 -3.00 -1.71
N GLU A 37 -14.38 -3.29 -2.95
CA GLU A 37 -14.45 -4.64 -3.50
C GLU A 37 -13.07 -5.27 -3.65
N GLU A 38 -12.08 -4.50 -4.12
CA GLU A 38 -10.68 -4.97 -4.18
C GLU A 38 -10.13 -5.26 -2.77
N CYS A 39 -10.46 -4.39 -1.81
CA CYS A 39 -10.05 -4.53 -0.43
C CYS A 39 -10.67 -5.78 0.21
N GLU A 40 -11.98 -5.98 0.04
CA GLU A 40 -12.72 -7.15 0.50
C GLU A 40 -12.21 -8.43 -0.16
N HIS A 41 -11.97 -8.41 -1.46
CA HIS A 41 -11.45 -9.56 -2.19
C HIS A 41 -10.07 -9.97 -1.65
N SER A 42 -9.19 -9.00 -1.40
CA SER A 42 -7.91 -9.24 -0.75
C SER A 42 -8.09 -9.81 0.66
N ALA A 43 -8.97 -9.22 1.46
CA ALA A 43 -9.26 -9.67 2.82
C ALA A 43 -9.74 -11.13 2.86
N ARG A 44 -10.71 -11.48 2.01
CA ARG A 44 -11.26 -12.84 1.89
C ARG A 44 -10.26 -13.83 1.32
N THR A 45 -9.36 -13.38 0.45
CA THR A 45 -8.26 -14.23 -0.05
C THR A 45 -7.29 -14.60 1.08
N ALA A 46 -7.01 -13.66 2.00
CA ALA A 46 -6.13 -13.91 3.14
C ALA A 46 -6.82 -14.69 4.27
N TYR A 47 -8.10 -14.41 4.52
CA TYR A 47 -8.90 -14.97 5.61
C TYR A 47 -10.31 -15.34 5.11
N PRO A 48 -10.47 -16.50 4.45
CA PRO A 48 -11.73 -16.86 3.79
C PRO A 48 -12.88 -17.12 4.76
N ASP A 49 -12.57 -17.64 5.96
CA ASP A 49 -13.58 -18.11 6.92
C ASP A 49 -13.89 -17.11 8.04
N LEU A 50 -13.18 -15.98 8.09
CA LEU A 50 -13.37 -14.99 9.16
C LEU A 50 -14.47 -13.99 8.81
N PRO A 51 -15.28 -13.58 9.80
CA PRO A 51 -16.29 -12.56 9.59
C PRO A 51 -15.64 -11.24 9.19
N LEU A 52 -16.18 -10.63 8.13
CA LEU A 52 -15.74 -9.33 7.61
C LEU A 52 -16.68 -8.23 8.10
N LYS A 53 -16.12 -7.21 8.74
CA LYS A 53 -16.85 -6.05 9.30
C LYS A 53 -16.42 -4.77 8.62
N HIS A 54 -17.39 -4.00 8.09
CA HIS A 54 -17.15 -2.64 7.63
C HIS A 54 -17.16 -1.68 8.83
N LEU A 55 -16.19 -0.77 8.86
CA LEU A 55 -16.18 0.35 9.79
C LEU A 55 -16.57 1.61 9.00
N ASP A 56 -17.77 2.09 9.25
CA ASP A 56 -18.35 3.26 8.56
C ASP A 56 -17.70 4.54 9.08
N GLY A 57 -16.59 4.95 8.46
CA GLY A 57 -15.91 6.23 8.73
C GLY A 57 -15.16 6.32 10.07
N GLU A 58 -15.38 5.40 11.01
CA GLU A 58 -14.56 5.28 12.22
C GLU A 58 -13.21 4.65 11.86
N ARG A 59 -12.21 5.50 11.64
CA ARG A 59 -10.82 5.06 11.53
C ARG A 59 -10.48 4.31 12.82
N PRO A 60 -10.20 3.00 12.76
CA PRO A 60 -9.91 2.28 13.98
C PRO A 60 -8.65 2.86 14.62
N SER A 61 -8.67 3.03 15.96
CA SER A 61 -7.49 3.51 16.67
C SER A 61 -6.33 2.58 16.33
N GLN A 62 -5.27 3.15 15.75
CA GLN A 62 -4.08 2.41 15.34
C GLN A 62 -3.30 2.05 16.61
N SER A 63 -3.79 1.10 17.42
CA SER A 63 -3.03 0.52 18.52
C SER A 63 -1.85 -0.34 18.00
N GLY A 64 -1.83 -0.68 16.71
CA GLY A 64 -0.68 -1.26 16.03
C GLY A 64 0.28 -0.18 15.54
N LYS A 65 1.44 -0.04 16.19
CA LYS A 65 2.56 0.78 15.71
C LYS A 65 2.82 0.43 14.23
N PRO A 66 2.86 1.39 13.29
CA PRO A 66 3.19 1.10 11.91
C PRO A 66 4.53 0.37 11.86
N SER A 67 4.57 -0.81 11.24
CA SER A 67 5.81 -1.56 11.14
C SER A 67 6.85 -0.67 10.46
N ARG A 68 8.05 -0.57 11.05
CA ARG A 68 9.13 0.29 10.51
C ARG A 68 9.41 -0.02 9.03
N ALA A 69 9.10 -1.23 8.57
CA ALA A 69 9.27 -1.69 7.21
C ALA A 69 8.50 -0.85 6.17
N THR A 70 7.24 -0.49 6.42
CA THR A 70 6.43 0.25 5.42
C THR A 70 6.98 1.65 5.14
N ARG A 71 7.53 2.34 6.17
CA ARG A 71 8.16 3.66 6.01
C ARG A 71 9.47 3.60 5.24
N VAL A 72 10.26 2.54 5.42
CA VAL A 72 11.53 2.37 4.73
C VAL A 72 11.29 2.00 3.27
N PHE A 73 10.34 1.10 3.00
CA PHE A 73 10.01 0.67 1.64
C PHE A 73 9.59 1.86 0.74
N HIS A 74 8.76 2.76 1.26
CA HIS A 74 8.32 3.94 0.52
C HIS A 74 9.47 4.93 0.21
N ARG A 75 10.47 5.03 1.10
CA ARG A 75 11.67 5.85 0.86
C ARG A 75 12.57 5.24 -0.21
N VAL A 76 12.79 3.93 -0.16
CA VAL A 76 13.61 3.21 -1.13
C VAL A 76 12.98 3.24 -2.52
N TYR A 77 11.68 2.99 -2.62
CA TYR A 77 10.96 3.02 -3.89
C TYR A 77 11.05 4.39 -4.60
N ARG A 78 10.92 5.47 -3.83
CA ARG A 78 11.04 6.84 -4.34
C ARG A 78 12.44 7.15 -4.88
N LEU A 79 13.50 6.65 -4.22
CA LEU A 79 14.88 6.82 -4.69
C LEU A 79 15.15 6.03 -5.97
N LEU A 80 14.70 4.78 -6.05
CA LEU A 80 14.84 3.95 -7.24
C LEU A 80 14.13 4.56 -8.45
N ARG A 81 12.91 5.06 -8.27
CA ARG A 81 12.14 5.72 -9.33
C ARG A 81 12.84 6.98 -9.85
N PHE A 82 13.41 7.79 -8.95
CA PHE A 82 14.19 8.98 -9.34
C PHE A 82 15.45 8.61 -10.12
N GLY A 83 16.20 7.61 -9.65
CA GLY A 83 17.40 7.12 -10.34
C GLY A 83 17.09 6.63 -11.76
N MET A 84 15.99 5.89 -11.92
CA MET A 84 15.55 5.40 -13.24
C MET A 84 15.17 6.54 -14.19
N LEU A 85 14.45 7.55 -13.71
CA LEU A 85 14.12 8.75 -14.49
C LEU A 85 15.38 9.51 -14.94
N CYS A 86 16.32 9.74 -14.03
CA CYS A 86 17.59 10.39 -14.38
C CYS A 86 18.39 9.58 -15.40
N TYR A 87 18.45 8.26 -15.25
CA TYR A 87 19.13 7.38 -16.20
C TYR A 87 18.53 7.46 -17.62
N VAL A 88 17.20 7.40 -17.73
CA VAL A 88 16.50 7.54 -19.03
C VAL A 88 16.76 8.92 -19.64
N LEU A 89 16.70 10.00 -18.85
CA LEU A 89 16.98 11.35 -19.33
C LEU A 89 18.42 11.47 -19.89
N LEU A 90 19.40 10.93 -19.16
CA LEU A 90 20.81 10.92 -19.59
C LEU A 90 21.01 10.12 -20.88
N GLN A 91 20.30 9.00 -21.06
CA GLN A 91 20.37 8.22 -22.29
C GLN A 91 19.76 8.96 -23.48
N LEU A 92 18.66 9.68 -23.29
CA LEU A 92 18.04 10.52 -24.31
C LEU A 92 18.96 11.69 -24.72
N LEU A 93 19.58 12.37 -23.76
CA LEU A 93 20.55 13.44 -24.02
C LEU A 93 21.78 12.93 -24.78
N LYS A 94 22.35 11.78 -24.37
CA LYS A 94 23.46 11.14 -25.09
C LYS A 94 23.09 10.76 -26.53
N ARG A 95 21.87 10.27 -26.76
CA ARG A 95 21.37 9.96 -28.10
C ARG A 95 21.18 11.22 -28.95
N GLY A 96 20.60 12.29 -28.39
CA GLY A 96 20.44 13.57 -29.08
C GLY A 96 21.77 14.21 -29.50
N LEU A 97 22.76 14.20 -28.60
CA LEU A 97 24.10 14.75 -28.88
C LEU A 97 24.88 13.95 -29.94
N ARG A 98 24.66 12.62 -30.04
CA ARG A 98 25.26 11.80 -31.11
C ARG A 98 24.59 12.01 -32.46
N SER A 99 23.28 12.28 -32.48
CA SER A 99 22.55 12.59 -33.72
C SER A 99 22.97 13.93 -34.32
N SER A 100 23.31 14.92 -33.47
CA SER A 100 23.73 16.26 -33.91
C SER A 100 25.18 16.36 -34.40
N ARG A 101 26.01 15.33 -34.22
CA ARG A 101 27.41 15.27 -34.72
C ARG A 101 27.56 14.54 -36.07
N ARG A 102 26.45 14.13 -36.69
CA ARG A 102 26.42 13.48 -38.02
C ARG A 102 25.87 14.37 -39.14
N ILE A 103 25.71 15.66 -38.88
CA ILE A 103 25.46 16.73 -39.86
C ILE A 103 26.70 17.60 -39.86
#